data_AF-A0AAU7A4M8-F1
#
_entry.id   AF-A0AAU7A4M8-F1
#
_cell.length_a   1.000
_cell.length_b   1.000
_cell.length_c   1.000
_cell.angle_alpha   90.00
_cell.angle_beta   90.00
_cell.angle_gamma   90.00
#
_symmetry.space_group_name_H-M   'P 1'
#
loop_
_entity.id
_entity.type
_entity.pdbx_description
1 polymer ?
#
loop_
_entity_poly.entity_id
_entity_poly.type
_entity_poly.pdbx_seq_one_letter_code
_entity_poly.pdbx_strand_id
1 'polypeptide(L)'
;MLNTVIVLPKLNPNTPTLMDGEVRLFKRKHSSVWQVVFTMDGRQVRVSTKKRILQDAKDAAHDIYLDYRFRQKNGLPVISKRFADVAALCRATMKEQLENGVGKKSFRDYIIVIDKYLVSFFGDLFVTSID
;
A
#
# COMPACT_ATOMS: atom_id res chain seq x y z
N MET A 1 12.14 23.06 -3.93
CA MET A 1 10.82 22.41 -4.10
C MET A 1 10.30 22.10 -2.71
N LEU A 2 9.13 22.62 -2.34
CA LEU A 2 8.62 22.56 -0.97
C LEU A 2 8.27 21.12 -0.59
N ASN A 3 8.99 20.57 0.39
CA ASN A 3 8.61 19.34 1.09
C ASN A 3 7.29 19.62 1.81
N THR A 4 6.17 19.29 1.16
CA THR A 4 4.88 19.28 1.85
C THR A 4 4.91 18.07 2.77
N VAL A 5 5.36 18.29 4.01
CA VAL A 5 5.11 17.33 5.08
C VAL A 5 3.59 17.22 5.16
N ILE A 6 3.03 16.10 4.72
CA ILE A 6 1.60 15.83 4.86
C ILE A 6 1.37 15.53 6.34
N VAL A 7 1.31 16.61 7.13
CA VAL A 7 1.12 16.56 8.57
C VAL A 7 -0.27 15.99 8.82
N LEU A 8 -0.31 14.90 9.58
CA LEU A 8 -1.51 14.34 10.17
C LEU A 8 -2.28 15.47 10.90
N PRO A 9 -3.56 15.76 10.57
CA PRO A 9 -4.28 16.91 11.15
C PRO A 9 -4.27 16.87 12.68
N LYS A 10 -4.18 18.05 13.31
CA LYS A 10 -4.04 18.25 14.77
C LYS A 10 -5.05 17.40 15.56
N LEU A 11 -4.54 16.73 16.59
CA LEU A 11 -5.27 15.74 17.40
C LEU A 11 -6.42 16.38 18.19
N ASN A 12 -7.52 15.63 18.31
CA ASN A 12 -8.36 15.70 19.49
C ASN A 12 -7.64 14.90 20.60
N PRO A 13 -7.43 15.44 21.81
CA PRO A 13 -6.64 14.81 22.87
C PRO A 13 -7.07 13.37 23.23
N ASN A 14 -8.32 12.98 22.93
CA ASN A 14 -8.85 11.64 23.22
C ASN A 14 -8.62 10.61 22.11
N THR A 15 -7.75 10.88 21.14
CA THR A 15 -7.49 9.95 20.02
C THR A 15 -6.48 8.88 20.47
N PRO A 16 -6.82 7.57 20.46
CA PRO A 16 -5.86 6.53 20.80
C PRO A 16 -4.71 6.49 19.78
N THR A 17 -3.48 6.53 20.29
CA THR A 17 -2.24 6.49 19.50
C THR A 17 -1.42 5.25 19.82
N LEU A 18 -0.59 4.84 18.87
CA LEU A 18 0.43 3.78 18.96
C LEU A 18 1.73 4.31 18.33
N MET A 19 2.85 3.63 18.58
CA MET A 19 4.17 3.97 17.99
C MET A 19 4.51 5.45 18.15
N ASP A 20 4.48 5.94 19.39
CA ASP A 20 4.79 7.34 19.74
C ASP A 20 3.98 8.40 18.96
N GLY A 21 2.77 8.03 18.50
CA GLY A 21 1.87 8.94 17.79
C GLY A 21 1.91 8.82 16.27
N GLU A 22 2.78 7.98 15.70
CA GLU A 22 2.83 7.73 14.25
C GLU A 22 1.55 7.04 13.74
N VAL A 23 0.97 6.18 14.58
CA VAL A 23 -0.21 5.39 14.26
C VAL A 23 -1.37 5.87 15.11
N ARG A 24 -2.47 6.27 14.46
CA ARG A 24 -3.65 6.83 15.15
C ARG A 24 -4.89 6.03 14.85
N LEU A 25 -5.73 5.81 15.85
CA LEU A 25 -7.01 5.13 15.71
C LEU A 25 -8.17 6.11 15.82
N PHE A 26 -9.17 5.95 14.97
CA PHE A 26 -10.39 6.75 15.03
C PHE A 26 -11.61 5.95 14.55
N LYS A 27 -12.81 6.40 14.93
CA LYS A 27 -14.08 5.90 14.38
C LYS A 27 -14.70 6.96 13.47
N ARG A 28 -15.39 6.50 12.42
CA ARG A 28 -16.23 7.38 11.59
C ARG A 28 -17.57 7.61 12.29
N LYS A 29 -18.22 8.75 12.02
CA LYS A 29 -19.51 9.15 12.62
C LYS A 29 -20.59 8.06 12.56
N HIS A 30 -20.62 7.26 11.48
CA HIS A 30 -21.62 6.20 11.25
C HIS A 30 -21.02 4.78 11.23
N SER A 31 -19.86 4.56 11.87
CA SER A 31 -19.24 3.23 11.89
C SER A 31 -18.78 2.86 13.30
N SER A 32 -19.15 1.65 13.73
CA SER A 32 -18.67 1.07 14.99
C SER A 32 -17.25 0.51 14.89
N VAL A 33 -16.71 0.41 13.68
CA VAL A 33 -15.41 -0.18 13.35
C VAL A 33 -14.31 0.88 13.47
N TRP A 34 -13.21 0.50 14.12
CA TRP A 34 -12.02 1.32 14.23
C TRP A 34 -11.26 1.39 12.90
N GLN A 35 -10.72 2.56 12.60
CA GLN A 35 -9.81 2.79 11.49
C GLN A 35 -8.46 3.23 12.01
N VAL A 36 -7.42 2.86 11.28
CA VAL A 36 -6.05 3.27 11.53
C VAL A 36 -5.63 4.27 10.46
N VAL A 37 -4.90 5.31 10.86
CA VAL A 37 -4.26 6.26 9.97
C VAL A 37 -2.80 6.45 10.36
N PHE A 38 -1.93 6.43 9.37
CA PHE A 38 -0.48 6.65 9.49
C PHE A 38 0.06 7.22 8.17
N THR A 39 1.32 7.64 8.15
CA THR A 39 1.97 8.21 6.95
C THR A 39 3.13 7.32 6.51
N MET A 40 3.10 6.88 5.25
CA MET A 40 4.16 6.09 4.60
C MET A 40 4.58 6.77 3.29
N ASP A 41 5.88 6.97 3.07
CA ASP A 41 6.46 7.61 1.87
C ASP A 41 5.78 8.94 1.52
N GLY A 42 5.56 9.77 2.55
CA GLY A 42 4.90 11.06 2.40
C GLY A 42 3.42 10.97 2.03
N ARG A 43 2.80 9.79 2.01
CA ARG A 43 1.37 9.58 1.73
C ARG A 43 0.64 9.11 2.98
N GLN A 44 -0.55 9.67 3.22
CA GLN A 44 -1.41 9.21 4.31
C GLN A 44 -2.14 7.93 3.91
N VAL A 45 -1.98 6.89 4.71
CA VAL A 45 -2.66 5.60 4.58
C VAL A 45 -3.80 5.55 5.59
N ARG A 46 -4.98 5.11 5.15
CA ARG A 46 -6.15 4.90 6.00
C ARG A 46 -6.73 3.52 5.76
N VAL A 47 -6.76 2.68 6.78
CA VAL A 47 -7.21 1.29 6.69
C VAL A 47 -8.21 0.99 7.80
N SER A 48 -9.20 0.14 7.52
CA SER A 48 -10.12 -0.37 8.55
C SER A 48 -9.44 -1.48 9.33
N THR A 49 -9.44 -1.42 10.66
CA THR A 49 -8.94 -2.54 11.49
C THR A 49 -9.91 -3.73 11.47
N LYS A 50 -11.16 -3.52 11.01
CA LYS A 50 -12.28 -4.48 11.08
C LYS A 50 -12.65 -4.89 12.51
N LYS A 51 -12.12 -4.20 13.53
CA LYS A 51 -12.41 -4.46 14.95
C LYS A 51 -13.31 -3.37 15.54
N ARG A 52 -14.20 -3.76 16.45
CA ARG A 52 -15.11 -2.84 17.17
C ARG A 52 -14.60 -2.48 18.57
N ILE A 53 -13.90 -3.42 19.20
CA ILE A 53 -13.25 -3.29 20.51
C ILE A 53 -11.92 -2.56 20.33
N LEU A 54 -11.62 -1.61 21.21
CA LEU A 54 -10.41 -0.77 21.10
C LEU A 54 -9.13 -1.59 21.26
N GLN A 55 -9.09 -2.54 22.18
CA GLN A 55 -7.90 -3.36 22.42
C GLN A 55 -7.54 -4.19 21.17
N ASP A 56 -8.49 -4.98 20.66
CA ASP A 56 -8.31 -5.72 19.40
C ASP A 56 -7.93 -4.80 18.23
N ALA A 57 -8.47 -3.59 18.21
CA ALA A 57 -8.15 -2.62 17.17
C ALA A 57 -6.70 -2.12 17.28
N LYS A 58 -6.14 -2.00 18.49
CA LYS A 58 -4.73 -1.63 18.69
C LYS A 58 -3.81 -2.73 18.17
N ASP A 59 -4.10 -3.98 18.49
CA ASP A 59 -3.33 -5.13 18.02
C ASP A 59 -3.41 -5.23 16.50
N ALA A 60 -4.60 -5.12 15.92
CA ALA A 60 -4.77 -5.10 14.46
C ALA A 60 -4.09 -3.89 13.79
N ALA A 61 -4.10 -2.71 14.43
CA ALA A 61 -3.42 -1.53 13.90
C ALA A 61 -1.90 -1.70 13.90
N HIS A 62 -1.34 -2.36 14.92
CA HIS A 62 0.07 -2.74 14.98
C HIS A 62 0.46 -3.63 13.80
N ASP A 63 -0.28 -4.71 13.57
CA ASP A 63 -0.02 -5.64 12.47
C ASP A 63 -0.15 -4.97 11.09
N ILE A 64 -1.17 -4.15 10.90
CA ILE A 64 -1.36 -3.39 9.66
C ILE A 64 -0.16 -2.46 9.42
N TYR A 65 0.28 -1.72 10.45
CA TYR A 65 1.41 -0.82 10.31
C TYR A 65 2.71 -1.57 9.95
N LEU A 66 2.97 -2.70 10.60
CA LEU A 66 4.15 -3.53 10.32
C LEU A 66 4.13 -4.13 8.91
N ASP A 67 2.98 -4.61 8.43
CA ASP A 67 2.84 -5.11 7.05
C ASP A 67 3.16 -4.02 6.02
N TYR A 68 2.69 -2.79 6.26
CA TYR A 68 3.00 -1.64 5.40
C TYR A 68 4.49 -1.27 5.44
N ARG A 69 5.13 -1.25 6.62
CA ARG A 69 6.59 -1.03 6.76
C ARG A 69 7.39 -2.13 6.06
N PHE A 70 6.96 -3.38 6.19
CA PHE A 70 7.61 -4.51 5.55
C PHE A 70 7.54 -4.38 4.02
N ARG A 71 6.36 -4.09 3.46
CA ARG A 71 6.20 -3.86 2.01
C ARG A 71 7.08 -2.72 1.51
N GLN A 72 7.13 -1.62 2.26
CA GLN A 72 7.98 -0.46 1.94
C GLN A 72 9.46 -0.85 1.88
N LYS A 73 9.96 -1.53 2.90
CA LYS A 73 11.36 -1.97 2.97
C LYS A 73 11.75 -2.90 1.80
N ASN A 74 10.79 -3.66 1.29
CA ASN A 74 11.00 -4.61 0.19
C ASN A 74 10.62 -4.06 -1.20
N GLY A 75 10.34 -2.75 -1.34
CA GLY A 75 10.00 -2.14 -2.62
C GLY A 75 8.66 -2.61 -3.23
N LEU A 76 7.78 -3.22 -2.43
CA LEU A 76 6.45 -3.64 -2.87
C LEU A 76 5.50 -2.44 -2.89
N PRO A 77 4.56 -2.33 -3.85
CA PRO A 77 3.55 -1.28 -3.85
C PRO A 77 2.75 -1.26 -2.53
N VAL A 78 3.05 -0.29 -1.68
CA VAL A 78 2.52 -0.18 -0.31
C VAL A 78 1.06 0.27 -0.30
N ILE A 79 0.68 1.14 -1.24
CA ILE A 79 -0.58 1.89 -1.20
C ILE A 79 -1.50 1.54 -2.37
N SER A 80 -0.91 1.16 -3.50
CA SER A 80 -1.64 0.90 -4.72
C SER A 80 -1.55 -0.57 -5.09
N LYS A 81 -2.69 -1.26 -5.05
CA LYS A 81 -2.86 -2.57 -5.70
C LYS A 81 -3.33 -2.40 -7.15
N ARG A 82 -3.08 -1.24 -7.78
CA ARG A 82 -3.45 -1.04 -9.18
C ARG A 82 -2.63 -1.94 -10.07
N PHE A 83 -3.24 -2.41 -11.15
CA PHE A 83 -2.60 -3.28 -12.11
C PHE A 83 -1.33 -2.63 -12.68
N ALA A 84 -1.37 -1.33 -13.01
CA ALA A 84 -0.21 -0.63 -13.56
C ALA A 84 1.01 -0.66 -12.63
N ASP A 85 0.81 -0.47 -11.32
CA ASP A 85 1.90 -0.46 -10.34
C ASP A 85 2.50 -1.87 -10.15
N VAL A 86 1.64 -2.90 -10.09
CA VAL A 86 2.08 -4.29 -10.01
C VAL A 86 2.79 -4.72 -11.29
N ALA A 87 2.25 -4.35 -12.45
CA ALA A 87 2.87 -4.59 -13.75
C ALA A 87 4.25 -3.93 -13.86
N ALA A 88 4.40 -2.71 -13.35
CA ALA A 88 5.69 -2.03 -13.33
C ALA A 88 6.76 -2.81 -12.55
N LEU A 89 6.41 -3.33 -11.36
CA LEU A 89 7.29 -4.19 -10.57
C LEU A 89 7.65 -5.47 -11.33
N CYS A 90 6.66 -6.18 -11.86
CA CYS A 90 6.88 -7.42 -12.60
C CYS A 90 7.81 -7.22 -13.81
N ARG A 91 7.62 -6.13 -14.57
CA ARG A 91 8.51 -5.80 -15.70
C ARG A 91 9.93 -5.52 -15.25
N ALA A 92 10.12 -4.77 -14.16
CA ALA A 92 11.45 -4.47 -13.63
C ALA A 92 12.19 -5.76 -13.27
N THR A 93 11.53 -6.66 -12.53
CA THR A 93 12.11 -7.97 -12.17
C THR A 93 12.42 -8.83 -13.40
N MET A 94 11.53 -8.86 -14.40
CA MET A 94 11.77 -9.62 -15.65
C MET A 94 12.94 -9.04 -16.45
N LYS A 95 13.09 -7.71 -16.51
CA LYS A 95 14.23 -7.05 -17.18
C LYS A 95 15.54 -7.36 -16.47
N GLU A 96 15.57 -7.23 -15.15
CA GLU A 96 16.74 -7.56 -14.33
C GLU A 96 17.19 -9.01 -14.53
N GLN A 97 16.24 -9.96 -14.56
CA GLN A 97 16.56 -11.37 -14.80
C GLN A 97 17.11 -11.60 -16.23
N LEU A 98 16.59 -10.91 -17.23
CA LEU A 98 17.10 -10.97 -18.61
C LEU A 98 18.52 -10.39 -18.71
N GLU A 99 18.80 -9.28 -18.04
CA GLU A 99 20.11 -8.63 -18.01
C GLU A 99 21.15 -9.50 -17.29
N ASN A 100 20.76 -10.16 -16.20
CA ASN A 100 21.61 -11.08 -15.44
C ASN A 100 21.76 -12.46 -16.11
N GLY A 101 21.16 -12.70 -17.27
CA GLY A 101 21.26 -13.96 -18.01
C GLY A 101 20.55 -15.17 -17.38
N VAL A 102 19.82 -14.96 -16.28
CA VAL A 102 19.07 -16.01 -15.54
C VAL A 102 17.60 -16.10 -15.98
N GLY A 103 17.10 -15.10 -16.72
CA GLY A 103 15.72 -15.00 -17.15
C GLY A 103 15.35 -15.87 -18.35
N LYS A 104 14.08 -16.26 -18.45
CA LYS A 104 13.55 -16.98 -19.62
C LYS A 104 13.49 -16.05 -20.84
N LYS A 105 13.83 -16.56 -22.03
CA LYS A 105 13.71 -15.80 -23.29
C LYS A 105 12.31 -15.20 -23.50
N SER A 106 11.27 -15.94 -23.11
CA SER A 106 9.86 -15.52 -23.19
C SER A 106 9.51 -14.28 -22.38
N PHE A 107 10.35 -13.84 -21.42
CA PHE A 107 10.10 -12.61 -20.67
C PHE A 107 10.08 -11.37 -21.55
N ARG A 108 10.80 -11.39 -22.68
CA ARG A 108 10.72 -10.29 -23.67
C ARG A 108 9.31 -10.15 -24.21
N ASP A 109 8.67 -11.26 -24.55
CA ASP A 109 7.31 -11.29 -25.08
C ASP A 109 6.30 -10.89 -23.99
N TYR A 110 6.49 -11.36 -22.76
CA TYR A 110 5.61 -10.99 -21.64
C TYR A 110 5.65 -9.49 -21.34
N ILE A 111 6.83 -8.86 -21.35
CA ILE A 111 6.95 -7.42 -21.16
C ILE A 111 6.17 -6.68 -22.25
N ILE A 112 6.26 -7.10 -23.51
CA ILE A 112 5.51 -6.49 -24.62
C ILE A 112 4.00 -6.64 -24.41
N VAL A 113 3.53 -7.83 -24.02
CA VAL A 113 2.10 -8.08 -23.78
C VAL A 113 1.57 -7.24 -22.62
N ILE A 114 2.34 -7.15 -21.54
CA ILE A 114 2.01 -6.33 -20.38
C ILE A 114 1.88 -4.86 -20.80
N ASP A 115 2.83 -4.34 -21.58
CA ASP A 115 2.85 -2.92 -21.97
C ASP A 115 1.75 -2.56 -22.95
N LYS A 116 1.59 -3.36 -24.00
CA LYS A 116 0.69 -3.02 -25.10
C LYS A 116 -0.77 -3.32 -24.80
N TYR A 117 -1.06 -4.38 -24.05
CA TYR A 117 -2.43 -4.86 -23.89
C TYR A 117 -2.90 -4.75 -22.44
N LEU A 118 -2.15 -5.33 -21.50
CA LEU A 118 -2.66 -5.48 -20.14
C LEU A 118 -2.68 -4.15 -19.38
N VAL A 119 -1.61 -3.36 -19.45
CA VAL A 119 -1.58 -2.03 -18.80
C VAL A 119 -2.54 -1.07 -19.50
N SER A 120 -2.65 -1.13 -20.83
CA SER A 120 -3.60 -0.28 -21.58
C SER A 120 -5.05 -0.53 -21.19
N PHE A 121 -5.41 -1.75 -20.81
CA PHE A 121 -6.78 -2.12 -20.48
C PHE A 121 -7.05 -2.10 -18.96
N PHE A 122 -6.15 -2.68 -18.17
CA PHE A 122 -6.34 -2.87 -16.73
C PHE A 122 -5.62 -1.83 -15.86
N GLY A 123 -4.81 -0.93 -16.42
CA GLY A 123 -3.85 -0.11 -15.67
C GLY A 123 -4.42 0.60 -14.45
N ASP A 124 -5.61 1.19 -14.58
CA ASP A 124 -6.31 1.92 -13.50
C ASP A 124 -7.14 1.03 -12.57
N LEU A 125 -7.34 -0.25 -12.92
CA LEU A 125 -8.07 -1.21 -12.12
C LEU A 125 -7.21 -1.75 -10.98
N PHE A 126 -7.86 -2.15 -9.89
CA PHE A 126 -7.18 -2.90 -8.84
C PHE A 126 -7.02 -4.36 -9.27
N VAL A 127 -5.89 -4.98 -8.97
CA VAL A 127 -5.67 -6.41 -9.29
C VAL A 127 -6.76 -7.29 -8.66
N THR A 128 -7.27 -6.92 -7.48
CA THR A 128 -8.35 -7.64 -6.79
C THR A 128 -9.73 -7.51 -7.42
N SER A 129 -9.89 -6.67 -8.45
CA SER A 129 -11.15 -6.46 -9.15
C SER A 129 -11.17 -7.02 -10.58
N ILE A 130 -10.17 -7.83 -10.94
CA ILE A 130 -10.06 -8.50 -12.24
C ILE A 130 -10.40 -9.98 -12.02
N ASP A 131 -11.37 -10.51 -12.77
CA ASP A 131 -11.86 -11.90 -12.74
C ASP A 131 -11.61 -12.57 -14.09
#